data_AF-A0A1G4Y276-F1
#
_entry.id   AF-A0A1G4Y276-F1
#
_cell.length_a   1.000
_cell.length_b   1.000
_cell.length_c   1.000
_cell.angle_alpha   90.00
_cell.angle_beta   90.00
_cell.angle_gamma   90.00
#
_symmetry.space_group_name_H-M   'P 1'
#
loop_
_entity.id
_entity.type
_entity.pdbx_description
1 polymer ?
#
loop_
_entity_poly.entity_id
_entity_poly.type
_entity_poly.pdbx_seq_one_letter_code
_entity_poly.pdbx_strand_id
1 'polypeptide(L)'
;MAKRIMAGRRTPASRGNSTDNTDGPSAADLLENKLAQLKSLTWCCYGGGIDWQHGAGPTHLDNVFWLVADLVDEAGELFQQCEIERGVQA
;
A
#
# COMPACT_ATOMS: atom_id res chain seq x y z
N MET A 1 -32.16 25.12 -20.26
CA MET A 1 -30.93 24.68 -20.97
C MET A 1 -29.78 24.67 -19.96
N ALA A 2 -29.12 23.53 -19.74
CA ALA A 2 -27.98 23.44 -18.83
C ALA A 2 -26.78 22.84 -19.59
N LYS A 3 -25.69 23.61 -19.69
CA LYS A 3 -24.44 23.19 -20.34
C LYS A 3 -23.78 22.10 -19.49
N ARG A 4 -23.63 20.92 -20.08
CA ARG A 4 -22.97 19.76 -19.48
C ARG A 4 -21.46 19.97 -19.52
N ILE A 5 -20.86 20.37 -18.39
CA ILE A 5 -19.40 20.44 -18.25
C ILE A 5 -18.90 19.02 -18.01
N MET A 6 -18.45 18.37 -19.07
CA MET A 6 -17.69 17.13 -18.94
C MET A 6 -16.28 17.49 -18.50
N ALA A 7 -15.99 17.39 -17.20
CA ALA A 7 -14.62 17.32 -16.73
C ALA A 7 -14.01 16.04 -17.31
N GLY A 8 -13.08 16.20 -18.26
CA GLY A 8 -12.42 15.09 -18.92
C GLY A 8 -11.82 14.14 -17.89
N ARG A 9 -12.31 12.90 -17.89
CA ARG A 9 -11.68 11.80 -17.18
C ARG A 9 -10.28 11.66 -17.75
N ARG A 10 -9.25 12.05 -16.99
CA ARG A 10 -7.88 11.64 -17.28
C ARG A 10 -7.84 10.13 -17.04
N THR A 11 -8.00 9.37 -18.12
CA THR A 11 -7.63 7.96 -18.16
C THR A 11 -6.19 7.89 -17.66
N PRO A 12 -5.87 7.12 -16.59
CA PRO A 12 -4.48 6.85 -16.26
C PRO A 12 -3.87 6.25 -17.52
N ALA A 13 -2.79 6.85 -18.01
CA ALA A 13 -2.05 6.27 -19.12
C ALA A 13 -1.70 4.83 -18.72
N SER A 14 -2.19 3.88 -19.51
CA SER A 14 -1.69 2.51 -19.47
C SER A 14 -0.18 2.60 -19.49
N ARG A 15 0.49 1.97 -18.51
CA ARG A 15 1.95 1.98 -18.35
C ARG A 15 2.55 1.27 -19.56
N GLY A 16 2.68 2.02 -20.64
CA GLY A 16 3.26 1.61 -21.89
C GLY A 16 4.71 1.27 -21.63
N ASN A 17 5.04 0.03 -21.98
CA ASN A 17 6.36 -0.53 -22.27
C ASN A 17 7.49 0.51 -22.42
N SER A 18 8.09 0.92 -21.31
CA SER A 18 9.37 1.62 -21.30
C SER A 18 10.44 0.59 -20.94
N THR A 19 11.02 0.01 -21.97
CA THR A 19 12.36 -0.57 -21.94
C THR A 19 13.37 0.56 -21.75
N ASP A 20 13.66 0.92 -20.51
CA ASP A 20 14.88 1.64 -20.13
C ASP A 20 15.17 1.36 -18.65
N ASN A 21 16.28 0.65 -18.41
CA ASN A 21 16.77 0.07 -17.15
C ASN A 21 15.88 -0.95 -16.43
N THR A 22 16.21 -2.23 -16.66
CA THR A 22 15.98 -3.35 -15.74
C THR A 22 16.58 -3.04 -14.37
N ASP A 23 15.77 -2.48 -13.47
CA ASP A 23 15.60 -3.01 -12.12
C ASP A 23 14.38 -2.31 -11.55
N GLY A 24 13.29 -3.08 -11.38
CA GLY A 24 12.20 -2.62 -10.53
C GLY A 24 12.70 -2.39 -9.10
N PRO A 25 11.90 -1.76 -8.23
CA PRO A 25 12.26 -1.63 -6.82
C PRO A 25 12.65 -3.01 -6.27
N SER A 26 13.78 -3.08 -5.56
CA SER A 26 14.27 -4.33 -4.97
C SER A 26 13.27 -4.85 -3.93
N ALA A 27 13.40 -6.13 -3.55
CA ALA A 27 12.56 -6.66 -2.47
C ALA A 27 12.70 -5.83 -1.18
N ALA A 28 13.89 -5.28 -0.92
CA ALA A 28 14.15 -4.41 0.22
C ALA A 28 13.40 -3.07 0.13
N ASP A 29 13.40 -2.43 -1.05
CA ASP A 29 12.67 -1.18 -1.27
C ASP A 29 11.16 -1.38 -1.10
N LEU A 30 10.63 -2.51 -1.61
CA LEU A 30 9.23 -2.88 -1.46
C LEU A 30 8.88 -3.18 0.00
N LEU A 31 9.76 -3.89 0.72
CA LEU A 31 9.58 -4.17 2.14
C LEU A 31 9.55 -2.89 2.98
N GLU A 32 10.50 -1.98 2.75
CA GLU A 32 10.54 -0.69 3.45
C GLU A 32 9.25 0.09 3.21
N ASN A 33 8.76 0.10 1.96
CA ASN A 33 7.51 0.75 1.62
C ASN A 33 6.32 0.14 2.38
N LYS A 34 6.22 -1.19 2.46
CA LYS A 34 5.15 -1.88 3.20
C LYS A 34 5.22 -1.60 4.70
N LEU A 35 6.41 -1.59 5.29
CA LEU A 35 6.60 -1.22 6.71
C LEU A 35 6.20 0.24 6.99
N ALA A 36 6.49 1.17 6.07
CA ALA A 36 6.05 2.55 6.18
C ALA A 36 4.52 2.68 6.11
N GLN A 37 3.86 1.91 5.23
CA GLN A 37 2.39 1.84 5.16
C GLN A 37 1.80 1.30 6.47
N LEU A 38 2.34 0.19 7.00
CA LEU A 38 1.91 -0.38 8.29
C LEU A 38 2.06 0.62 9.44
N LYS A 39 3.20 1.33 9.50
CA LYS A 39 3.44 2.36 10.52
C LYS A 39 2.41 3.50 10.42
N SER A 40 2.14 3.97 9.21
CA SER A 40 1.13 5.03 8.97
C SER A 40 -0.27 4.58 9.36
N LEU A 41 -0.66 3.36 8.99
CA LEU A 41 -1.97 2.80 9.28
C LEU A 41 -2.17 2.56 10.79
N THR A 42 -1.13 2.08 11.46
CA THR A 42 -1.12 1.91 12.92
C THR A 42 -1.24 3.26 13.61
N TRP A 43 -0.52 4.28 13.15
CA TRP A 43 -0.66 5.65 13.66
C TRP A 43 -2.08 6.18 13.47
N CYS A 44 -2.73 5.90 12.34
CA CYS A 44 -4.12 6.29 12.10
C CYS A 44 -5.08 5.66 13.12
N CYS A 45 -4.87 4.38 13.46
CA CYS A 45 -5.70 3.67 14.44
C CYS A 45 -5.64 4.30 15.84
N TYR A 46 -4.44 4.72 16.29
CA TYR A 46 -4.22 5.17 17.67
C TYR A 46 -4.10 6.69 17.86
N GLY A 47 -3.60 7.42 16.86
CA GLY A 47 -3.24 8.84 16.97
C GLY A 47 -4.14 9.80 16.20
N GLY A 48 -5.07 9.31 15.38
CA GLY A 48 -5.84 10.12 14.41
C GLY A 48 -7.09 10.81 14.96
N GLY A 49 -7.46 10.60 16.22
CA GLY A 49 -8.72 11.13 16.78
C GLY A 49 -9.98 10.55 16.11
N ILE A 50 -9.84 9.38 15.47
CA ILE A 50 -10.96 8.70 14.82
C ILE A 50 -11.79 7.99 15.89
N ASP A 51 -13.10 8.23 15.86
CA ASP A 51 -14.03 7.58 16.78
C ASP A 51 -14.40 6.18 16.28
N TRP A 52 -13.61 5.18 16.68
CA TRP A 52 -13.80 3.78 16.29
C TRP A 52 -14.93 3.07 17.02
N GLN A 53 -15.49 3.66 18.07
CA GLN A 53 -16.40 3.00 19.01
C GLN A 53 -17.88 3.26 18.70
N HIS A 54 -18.23 4.27 17.89
CA HIS A 54 -19.61 4.60 17.56
C HIS A 54 -19.89 4.60 16.05
N GLY A 55 -21.17 4.50 15.70
CA GLY A 55 -21.64 4.54 14.32
C GLY A 55 -21.02 3.42 13.48
N ALA A 56 -20.41 3.77 12.34
CA ALA A 56 -19.71 2.84 11.47
C ALA A 56 -18.26 2.56 11.90
N GLY A 57 -17.78 3.19 12.98
CA GLY A 57 -16.41 3.06 13.50
C GLY A 57 -15.95 1.62 13.69
N PRO A 58 -16.72 0.73 14.37
CA PRO A 58 -16.29 -0.64 14.61
C PRO A 58 -16.09 -1.45 13.32
N THR A 59 -17.00 -1.29 12.35
CA THR A 59 -16.89 -1.95 11.05
C THR A 59 -15.72 -1.40 10.24
N HIS A 60 -15.46 -0.09 10.28
CA HIS A 60 -14.28 0.47 9.62
C HIS A 60 -12.98 -0.01 10.26
N LEU A 61 -12.93 -0.14 11.59
CA LEU A 61 -11.78 -0.68 12.30
C LEU A 61 -11.53 -2.15 11.93
N ASP A 62 -12.57 -2.97 11.82
CA ASP A 62 -12.46 -4.37 11.40
C ASP A 62 -11.86 -4.50 9.98
N ASN A 63 -12.32 -3.69 9.04
CA ASN A 63 -11.75 -3.62 7.69
C ASN A 63 -10.28 -3.16 7.71
N VAL A 64 -9.93 -2.21 8.59
CA VAL A 64 -8.54 -1.76 8.75
C VAL A 64 -7.67 -2.89 9.30
N PHE A 65 -8.15 -3.66 10.28
CA PHE A 65 -7.41 -4.81 10.78
C PHE A 65 -7.20 -5.88 9.72
N TRP A 66 -8.19 -6.09 8.84
CA TRP A 66 -8.04 -7.01 7.71
C TRP A 66 -6.93 -6.54 6.75
N LEU A 67 -6.87 -5.24 6.44
CA LEU A 67 -5.80 -4.67 5.62
C LEU A 67 -4.42 -4.75 6.32
N VAL A 68 -4.37 -4.56 7.63
CA VAL A 68 -3.12 -4.73 8.41
C VAL A 68 -2.63 -6.18 8.32
N ALA A 69 -3.52 -7.16 8.46
CA ALA A 69 -3.15 -8.57 8.36
C ALA A 69 -2.53 -8.90 6.99
N ASP A 70 -3.19 -8.47 5.90
CA ASP A 70 -2.72 -8.65 4.53
C ASP A 70 -1.34 -7.99 4.30
N LEU A 71 -1.17 -6.75 4.77
CA LEU A 71 0.11 -6.04 4.68
C LEU A 71 1.24 -6.71 5.48
N VAL A 72 0.93 -7.35 6.61
CA VAL A 72 1.92 -8.07 7.42
C VAL A 72 2.36 -9.35 6.71
N ASP A 73 1.43 -10.08 6.11
CA ASP A 73 1.74 -11.29 5.34
C ASP A 73 2.63 -10.94 4.13
N GLU A 74 2.27 -9.92 3.36
CA GLU A 74 3.08 -9.41 2.24
C GLU A 74 4.49 -8.96 2.68
N ALA A 75 4.59 -8.27 3.81
CA ALA A 75 5.89 -7.86 4.36
C ALA A 75 6.74 -9.08 4.78
N GLY A 76 6.11 -10.12 5.31
CA GLY A 76 6.78 -11.38 5.63
C GLY A 76 7.36 -12.06 4.39
N GLU A 77 6.58 -12.14 3.31
CA GLU A 77 7.04 -12.70 2.03
C GLU A 77 8.20 -11.90 1.43
N LEU A 78 8.09 -10.56 1.42
CA LEU A 78 9.15 -9.68 0.93
C LEU A 78 10.42 -9.79 1.77
N PHE A 79 10.30 -9.98 3.09
CA PHE A 79 11.45 -10.22 3.95
C PHE A 79 12.17 -11.53 3.60
N GLN A 80 11.44 -12.62 3.37
CA GLN A 80 12.06 -13.88 2.90
C GLN A 80 12.77 -13.69 1.56
N GLN A 81 12.14 -12.96 0.64
CA GLN A 81 12.72 -12.64 -0.67
C GLN A 81 14.01 -11.81 -0.53
N CYS A 82 14.07 -10.85 0.39
CA CYS A 82 15.29 -10.07 0.68
C CYS A 82 16.45 -10.97 1.16
N GLU A 83 16.16 -11.93 2.04
CA GLU A 83 17.18 -12.84 2.55
C GLU A 83 17.70 -13.80 1.46
N ILE A 84 16.81 -14.24 0.55
CA ILE A 84 17.20 -15.02 -0.64
C ILE A 84 18.10 -14.19 -1.54
N GLU A 85 17.71 -12.95 -1.88
CA GLU A 85 18.52 -12.05 -2.71
C GLU A 85 19.90 -11.78 -2.11
N ARG A 86 19.96 -11.58 -0.79
CA ARG A 86 21.22 -11.42 -0.07
C ARG A 86 22.10 -12.67 -0.13
N GLY A 87 21.50 -13.86 -0.06
CA GLY A 87 22.20 -15.14 -0.18
C GLY A 87 22.67 -15.45 -1.62
N VAL A 88 21.99 -14.92 -2.64
CA VAL A 88 22.38 -15.05 -4.05
C VAL A 88 23.56 -14.13 -4.41
N GLN A 89 23.75 -13.04 -3.67
CA GLN A 89 24.84 -12.08 -3.88
C GLN A 89 26.13 -12.40 -3.10
N ALA A 90 26.12 -13.42 -2.24
CA ALA A 90 27.26 -13.84 -1.41
C ALA A 90 28.06 -14.99 -2.04
#